data_AF-A0A7Y4WG49-F1
#
_entry.id   AF-A0A7Y4WG49-F1
#
_cell.length_a   1.000
_cell.length_b   1.000
_cell.length_c   1.000
_cell.angle_alpha   90.00
_cell.angle_beta   90.00
_cell.angle_gamma   90.00
#
_symmetry.space_group_name_H-M   'P 1'
#
loop_
_entity.id
_entity.type
_entity.pdbx_description
1 polymer ?
#
loop_
_entity_poly.entity_id
_entity_poly.type
_entity_poly.pdbx_seq_one_letter_code
_entity_poly.pdbx_strand_id
1 'polypeptide(L)' 'MALSRTIAFSQSQNMELRLETFNLLNNFNWGSPIVALSSGTFGRIQTQAGGPRILQFGIKYGF' A
#
# COMPACT_ATOMS: atom_id res chain seq x y z
N MET A 1 0.35 7.06 -1.84
CA MET A 1 0.07 7.95 -2.99
C MET A 1 -1.32 7.60 -3.52
N ALA A 2 -2.09 8.58 -4.00
CA ALA A 2 -3.43 8.33 -4.52
C ALA A 2 -3.69 9.18 -5.78
N LEU A 3 -4.43 8.61 -6.72
CA LEU A 3 -4.99 9.27 -7.89
C LEU A 3 -6.50 8.98 -7.90
N SER A 4 -7.32 9.99 -8.12
CA SER A 4 -8.74 9.78 -8.39
C SER A 4 -9.21 10.64 -9.56
N ARG A 5 -10.25 10.15 -10.24
CA ARG A 5 -10.92 10.89 -11.31
C ARG A 5 -12.41 10.59 -11.28
N THR A 6 -13.21 11.65 -11.27
CA THR A 6 -14.66 11.57 -11.45
C THR A 6 -15.00 11.73 -12.93
N ILE A 7 -15.84 10.84 -13.43
CA ILE A 7 -16.36 10.83 -14.80
C ILE A 7 -17.87 11.05 -14.67
N ALA A 8 -18.37 12.15 -15.23
CA ALA A 8 -19.80 12.41 -15.32
C ALA A 8 -20.36 11.71 -16.56
N PHE A 9 -21.39 10.89 -16.38
CA PHE A 9 -22.08 10.22 -17.48
C PHE A 9 -23.33 10.97 -17.91
N SER A 10 -24.03 11.58 -16.96
CA SER A 10 -25.20 12.42 -17.18
C SER A 10 -25.21 13.55 -16.15
N GLN A 11 -26.26 14.37 -16.18
CA GLN A 11 -26.39 15.51 -15.27
C GLN A 11 -26.58 15.08 -13.80
N SER A 12 -27.09 13.87 -13.54
CA SER A 12 -27.26 13.31 -12.19
C SER A 12 -26.31 12.14 -11.89
N GLN A 13 -25.75 11.49 -12.90
CA GLN A 13 -24.94 10.28 -12.72
C GLN A 13 -23.45 10.53 -12.91
N ASN A 14 -22.66 10.09 -11.92
CA ASN A 14 -21.21 10.15 -11.98
C ASN A 14 -20.56 8.87 -11.44
N MET A 15 -19.30 8.67 -11.81
CA MET A 15 -18.48 7.57 -11.30
C MET A 15 -17.09 8.07 -10.95
N GLU A 16 -16.64 7.76 -9.75
CA GLU A 16 -15.27 8.03 -9.30
C GLU A 16 -14.44 6.75 -9.42
N LEU A 17 -13.33 6.86 -10.14
CA LEU A 17 -12.29 5.86 -10.21
C LEU A 17 -11.14 6.30 -9.31
N ARG A 18 -10.67 5.42 -8.44
CA ARG A 18 -9.58 5.70 -7.50
C ARG A 18 -8.52 4.61 -7.56
N LEU A 19 -7.26 5.05 -7.61
CA LEU A 19 -6.07 4.23 -7.55
C LEU A 19 -5.21 4.69 -6.38
N GLU A 20 -4.92 3.79 -5.46
CA GLU A 20 -4.02 4.05 -4.34
C GLU A 20 -2.82 3.12 -4.38
N THR A 21 -1.67 3.66 -4.00
CA THR A 21 -0.41 2.92 -3.97
C THR A 21 0.28 3.12 -2.64
N PHE A 22 0.75 2.03 -2.08
CA PHE A 22 1.61 1.98 -0.91
C PHE A 22 2.93 1.37 -1.35
N ASN A 23 4.04 2.03 -1.05
CA ASN A 23 5.36 1.64 -1.51
C ASN A 23 5.46 1.53 -3.06
N LEU A 24 5.16 2.63 -3.76
CA LEU A 24 5.11 2.69 -5.24
C LEU A 24 6.34 2.09 -5.92
N LEU A 25 7.53 2.44 -5.41
CA LEU A 25 8.81 2.01 -5.96
C LEU A 25 9.26 0.63 -5.43
N ASN A 26 8.44 -0.04 -4.61
CA ASN A 26 8.75 -1.31 -3.97
C ASN A 26 10.09 -1.29 -3.20
N ASN A 27 10.37 -0.20 -2.48
CA ASN A 27 11.54 -0.09 -1.62
C ASN A 27 11.43 -1.06 -0.46
N PHE A 28 12.45 -1.92 -0.29
CA PHE A 28 12.52 -2.83 0.84
C PHE A 28 13.10 -2.09 2.06
N ASN A 29 12.31 -1.99 3.13
CA ASN A 29 12.76 -1.40 4.38
C ASN A 29 13.10 -2.54 5.34
N TRP A 30 14.34 -2.59 5.82
CA TRP A 30 14.77 -3.60 6.77
C TRP A 30 13.99 -3.49 8.09
N GLY A 31 13.56 -4.63 8.62
CA GLY A 31 12.94 -4.73 9.94
C GLY A 31 13.95 -4.56 11.08
N SER A 32 13.51 -4.84 12.30
CA SER A 32 14.41 -4.86 13.45
C SER A 32 15.21 -6.18 13.52
N PRO A 33 16.45 -6.14 14.03
CA PRO A 33 17.22 -7.35 14.27
C PRO A 33 16.64 -8.15 15.43
N ILE A 34 16.93 -9.46 15.46
CA ILE A 34 16.57 -10.30 16.61
C ILE A 34 17.45 -9.94 17.81
N VAL A 35 16.82 -9.47 18.89
CA VAL A 35 17.51 -8.99 20.10
C VAL A 35 17.62 -10.04 21.21
N ALA A 36 16.98 -11.20 21.06
CA ALA A 36 17.09 -12.28 22.04
C ALA A 36 18.46 -12.94 21.96
N LEU A 37 19.31 -12.74 22.97
CA LEU A 37 20.67 -13.30 23.04
C LEU A 37 20.71 -14.84 23.00
N SER A 38 19.63 -15.51 23.39
CA SER A 38 19.46 -16.97 23.30
C SER A 38 19.15 -17.47 21.88
N SER A 39 18.87 -16.58 20.92
CA SER A 39 18.56 -16.95 19.55
C SER A 39 19.83 -17.30 18.77
N GLY A 40 19.83 -18.44 18.06
CA GLY A 40 20.90 -18.80 17.10
C GLY A 40 21.01 -17.84 15.91
N THR A 41 20.14 -16.85 15.81
CA THR A 41 20.15 -15.79 14.80
C THR A 41 20.15 -14.39 15.40
N PHE A 42 20.62 -14.26 16.64
CA PHE A 42 20.84 -12.97 17.30
C PHE A 42 21.58 -11.97 16.40
N GLY A 43 21.14 -10.71 16.41
CA GLY A 43 21.70 -9.62 15.61
C GLY A 43 21.33 -9.64 14.12
N ARG A 44 20.67 -10.70 13.61
CA ARG A 44 20.24 -10.78 12.20
C ARG A 44 18.86 -10.16 12.02
N ILE A 45 18.68 -9.43 10.91
CA ILE A 45 17.37 -8.94 10.45
C ILE A 45 16.81 -10.00 9.50
N GLN A 46 15.62 -10.52 9.80
CA GLN A 46 14.95 -11.55 9.00
C GLN A 46 13.60 -11.09 8.42
N THR A 47 13.20 -9.86 8.73
CA THR A 47 11.91 -9.30 8.36
C THR A 47 12.10 -7.95 7.68
N GLN A 48 11.04 -7.49 7.03
CA GLN A 48 10.92 -6.12 6.57
C GLN A 48 10.08 -5.31 7.54
N ALA A 49 10.34 -4.01 7.62
CA ALA A 49 9.47 -3.05 8.24
C ALA A 49 8.36 -2.62 7.26
N GLY A 50 7.10 -2.71 7.69
CA GLY A 50 5.94 -2.38 6.87
C GLY A 50 5.61 -3.44 5.79
N GLY A 51 4.81 -3.02 4.81
CA GLY A 51 4.34 -3.89 3.74
C GLY A 51 5.14 -3.77 2.44
N PRO A 52 5.10 -4.80 1.57
CA PRO A 52 5.60 -4.69 0.20
C PRO A 52 4.71 -3.72 -0.61
N ARG A 53 4.98 -3.54 -1.90
CA ARG A 53 4.10 -2.72 -2.76
C ARG A 53 2.67 -3.25 -2.78
N ILE A 54 1.72 -2.37 -2.48
CA ILE A 54 0.28 -2.64 -2.57
C ILE A 54 -0.35 -1.62 -3.51
N LEU A 55 -1.18 -2.11 -4.43
CA LEU A 55 -2.04 -1.31 -5.30
C LEU A 55 -3.50 -1.60 -4.93
N GLN A 56 -4.28 -0.54 -4.73
CA GLN A 56 -5.70 -0.63 -4.41
C GLN A 56 -6.49 0.12 -5.46
N PHE A 57 -7.60 -0.49 -5.88
CA PHE A 57 -8.50 0.06 -6.88
C PHE A 57 -9.88 0.23 -6.25
N GLY A 58 -10.46 1.41 -6.43
CA GLY A 58 -11.78 1.75 -5.94
C GLY A 58 -12.66 2.30 -7.08
N ILE A 59 -13.92 1.91 -7.06
CA ILE A 59 -14.96 2.46 -7.94
C ILE A 59 -16.12 2.90 -7.05
N LYS A 60 -16.61 4.11 -7.26
CA LYS A 60 -17.81 4.62 -6.61
C LYS A 60 -18.77 5.12 -7.67
N TYR A 61 -20.03 4.74 -7.60
CA TYR A 61 -21.09 5.17 -8.50
C TYR A 61 -22.08 6.07 -7.74
N GLY A 62 -22.41 7.22 -8.31
CA GLY A 62 -23.43 8.16 -7.84
C GLY A 62 -24.57 8.28 -8.84
N PHE A 63 -25.81 8.28 -8.34
CA PHE A 63 -27.05 8.31 -9.12
C PHE A 63 -27.91 9.52 -8.78
#